data_AF-A0A397C2Q2-F1
#
_entry.id   AF-A0A397C2Q2-F1
#
_cell.length_a   1.000
_cell.length_b   1.000
_cell.length_c   1.000
_cell.angle_alpha   90.00
_cell.angle_beta   90.00
_cell.angle_gamma   90.00
#
_symmetry.space_group_name_H-M   'P 1'
#
loop_
_entity.id
_entity.type
_entity.pdbx_description
1 polymer ?
#
loop_
_entity_poly.entity_id
_entity_poly.type
_entity_poly.pdbx_seq_one_letter_code
_entity_poly.pdbx_strand_id
1 'polypeptide(L)'
;MTGFDSIHGADQKAASYWSKIYVAFIELSGSTDRTEKAIRNQWGKMQAQINLFIGVHATIVAVERSGGPSTLKRERSQAKGSPNELCDTEGGDDPDQHDRPLGTKSAKRAKLVLCADDDRRARSIEVKEALVKSQVHRNKLIEEQKLLALITMTAPPGDEVAAKALDLKKRQALRMLEEDSFET
;
A
#
# COMPACT_ATOMS: atom_id res chain seq x y z
N MET A 1 1.19 -15.79 -44.55
CA MET A 1 1.81 -14.47 -44.33
C MET A 1 1.49 -14.05 -42.89
N THR A 2 2.25 -14.55 -41.92
CA THR A 2 2.06 -14.28 -40.49
C THR A 2 2.98 -13.11 -40.11
N GLY A 3 2.46 -11.89 -40.16
CA GLY A 3 3.19 -10.75 -39.61
C GLY A 3 3.36 -10.96 -38.12
N PHE A 4 4.61 -11.12 -37.67
CA PHE A 4 4.97 -11.09 -36.25
C PHE A 4 4.61 -9.71 -35.70
N ASP A 5 3.39 -9.56 -35.17
CA ASP A 5 2.98 -8.38 -34.42
C ASP A 5 3.73 -8.38 -33.09
N SER A 6 4.96 -7.88 -33.14
CA SER A 6 5.85 -7.80 -32.01
C SER A 6 5.16 -7.05 -30.86
N ILE A 7 5.42 -7.46 -29.63
CA ILE A 7 4.92 -6.73 -28.47
C ILE A 7 5.76 -5.46 -28.35
N HIS A 8 5.26 -4.36 -28.92
CA HIS A 8 5.93 -3.06 -28.94
C HIS A 8 5.69 -2.34 -27.61
N GLY A 9 6.46 -2.70 -26.59
CA GLY A 9 6.65 -1.92 -25.36
C GLY A 9 5.38 -1.33 -24.72
N ALA A 10 5.56 -0.24 -23.96
CA ALA A 10 4.53 0.37 -23.12
C ALA A 10 3.45 1.16 -23.89
N ASP A 11 3.59 1.30 -25.21
CA ASP A 11 2.74 2.14 -26.06
C ASP A 11 1.50 1.40 -26.59
N GLN A 12 1.40 0.09 -26.38
CA GLN A 12 0.20 -0.68 -26.69
C GLN A 12 -0.90 -0.42 -25.65
N LYS A 13 -2.16 -0.31 -26.09
CA LYS A 13 -3.31 -0.25 -25.18
C LYS A 13 -3.21 -1.42 -24.20
N ALA A 14 -3.14 -1.11 -22.90
CA ALA A 14 -2.79 -2.08 -21.85
C ALA A 14 -3.64 -3.37 -21.88
N ALA A 15 -4.91 -3.30 -22.29
CA ALA A 15 -5.75 -4.48 -22.45
C ALA A 15 -5.24 -5.43 -23.58
N SER A 16 -4.86 -4.88 -24.73
CA SER A 16 -4.34 -5.67 -25.86
C SER A 16 -3.01 -6.35 -25.53
N TYR A 17 -2.15 -5.66 -24.76
CA TYR A 17 -0.87 -6.20 -24.31
C TYR A 17 -1.04 -7.46 -23.44
N TRP A 18 -1.88 -7.40 -22.40
CA TRP A 18 -2.04 -8.52 -21.47
C TRP A 18 -2.77 -9.70 -22.08
N SER A 19 -3.72 -9.47 -22.99
CA SER A 19 -4.36 -10.55 -23.73
C SER A 19 -3.34 -11.31 -24.61
N LYS A 20 -2.40 -10.62 -25.26
CA LYS A 20 -1.31 -11.28 -26.02
C LYS A 20 -0.40 -12.13 -25.12
N ILE A 21 -0.02 -11.58 -23.97
CA ILE A 21 0.80 -12.31 -22.98
C ILE A 21 0.04 -13.54 -22.45
N TYR A 22 -1.27 -13.44 -22.27
CA TYR A 22 -2.09 -14.57 -21.83
C TYR A 22 -2.16 -15.69 -22.88
N VAL A 23 -2.35 -15.34 -24.16
CA VAL A 23 -2.31 -16.32 -25.26
C VAL A 23 -0.96 -17.03 -25.28
N ALA A 24 0.14 -16.29 -25.24
CA ALA A 24 1.49 -16.88 -25.19
C ALA A 24 1.71 -17.75 -23.95
N PHE A 25 1.16 -17.37 -22.79
CA PHE A 25 1.22 -18.18 -21.58
C PHE A 25 0.50 -19.52 -21.75
N ILE A 26 -0.69 -19.54 -22.36
CA ILE A 26 -1.42 -20.79 -22.63
C ILE A 26 -0.63 -21.66 -23.60
N GLU A 27 -0.12 -21.07 -24.69
CA GLU A 27 0.64 -21.80 -25.71
C GLU A 27 1.92 -22.44 -25.16
N LEU A 28 2.62 -21.75 -24.25
CA LEU A 28 3.87 -22.25 -23.66
C LEU A 28 3.65 -23.20 -22.48
N SER A 29 2.64 -22.93 -21.64
CA SER A 29 2.42 -23.71 -20.41
C SER A 29 1.44 -24.87 -20.58
N GLY A 30 0.61 -24.85 -21.63
CA GLY A 30 -0.50 -25.78 -21.82
C GLY A 30 -1.61 -25.67 -20.76
N SER A 31 -1.57 -24.67 -19.87
CA SER A 31 -2.50 -24.52 -18.76
C SER A 31 -3.39 -23.28 -18.93
N THR A 32 -4.67 -23.45 -18.60
CA THR A 32 -5.67 -22.38 -18.51
C THR A 32 -6.04 -22.05 -17.05
N ASP A 33 -5.31 -22.60 -16.07
CA ASP A 33 -5.64 -22.46 -14.63
C ASP A 33 -5.44 -21.03 -14.11
N ARG A 34 -4.75 -20.20 -14.88
CA ARG A 34 -4.53 -18.78 -14.58
C ARG A 34 -5.33 -17.93 -15.54
N THR A 35 -5.82 -16.80 -15.02
CA THR A 35 -6.49 -15.77 -15.83
C THR A 35 -5.51 -14.67 -16.23
N GLU A 36 -5.81 -13.94 -17.30
CA GLU A 36 -5.06 -12.75 -17.72
C GLU A 36 -4.83 -11.78 -16.54
N LYS A 37 -5.87 -11.55 -15.74
CA LYS A 37 -5.81 -10.70 -14.55
C LYS A 37 -4.83 -11.23 -13.50
N ALA A 38 -4.76 -12.55 -13.29
CA ALA A 38 -3.84 -13.16 -12.34
C ALA A 38 -2.38 -12.97 -12.79
N ILE A 39 -2.10 -13.15 -14.09
CA ILE A 39 -0.76 -12.96 -14.68
C ILE A 39 -0.32 -11.50 -14.54
N ARG A 40 -1.18 -10.56 -14.92
CA ARG A 40 -0.92 -9.11 -14.78
C ARG A 40 -0.63 -8.72 -13.33
N ASN A 41 -1.45 -9.19 -12.39
CA ASN A 41 -1.27 -8.89 -10.97
C ASN A 41 0.05 -9.46 -10.42
N GLN A 42 0.42 -10.67 -10.86
CA GLN A 42 1.67 -11.30 -10.45
C GLN A 42 2.87 -10.54 -11.00
N TRP A 43 2.82 -10.12 -12.28
CA TRP A 43 3.84 -9.25 -12.86
C TRP A 43 4.00 -7.94 -12.06
N GLY A 44 2.89 -7.30 -11.68
CA GLY A 44 2.94 -6.08 -10.87
C GLY A 44 3.65 -6.26 -9.53
N LYS A 45 3.47 -7.40 -8.87
CA LYS A 45 4.20 -7.74 -7.63
C LYS A 45 5.70 -7.93 -7.88
N MET A 46 6.06 -8.65 -8.94
CA MET A 46 7.47 -8.87 -9.31
C MET A 46 8.14 -7.56 -9.69
N GLN A 47 7.49 -6.72 -10.51
CA GLN A 47 8.01 -5.43 -10.92
C GLN A 47 8.31 -4.51 -9.73
N ALA A 48 7.47 -4.53 -8.69
CA ALA A 48 7.71 -3.76 -7.48
C ALA A 48 9.01 -4.20 -6.76
N GLN A 49 9.25 -5.51 -6.67
CA GLN A 49 10.47 -6.05 -6.07
C GLN A 49 11.70 -5.78 -6.95
N ILE A 50 11.56 -5.90 -8.27
CA ILE A 50 12.62 -5.56 -9.23
C ILE A 50 13.00 -4.08 -9.09
N ASN A 51 12.03 -3.17 -9.00
CA ASN A 51 12.30 -1.75 -8.83
C ASN A 51 13.01 -1.44 -7.50
N LEU A 52 12.65 -2.15 -6.42
CA LEU A 52 13.35 -2.04 -5.14
C LEU A 52 14.81 -2.49 -5.28
N PHE A 53 15.03 -3.64 -5.93
CA PHE A 53 16.38 -4.14 -6.20
C PHE A 53 17.20 -3.15 -7.04
N ILE A 54 16.64 -2.62 -8.13
CA ILE A 54 17.30 -1.62 -8.97
C ILE A 54 17.71 -0.40 -8.15
N GLY A 55 16.83 0.12 -7.29
CA GLY A 55 17.12 1.26 -6.43
C GLY A 55 18.22 0.99 -5.40
N VAL A 56 18.19 -0.17 -4.74
CA VAL A 56 19.25 -0.59 -3.80
C VAL A 56 20.58 -0.78 -4.53
N HIS A 57 20.58 -1.47 -5.66
CA HIS A 57 21.78 -1.68 -6.47
C HIS A 57 22.39 -0.35 -6.94
N ALA A 58 21.57 0.59 -7.43
CA ALA A 58 22.04 1.92 -7.81
C ALA A 58 22.67 2.68 -6.64
N THR A 59 22.11 2.52 -5.43
CA THR A 59 22.64 3.12 -4.20
C THR A 59 23.99 2.50 -3.83
N ILE A 60 24.13 1.18 -3.90
CA ILE A 60 25.39 0.48 -3.62
C ILE A 60 26.48 0.93 -4.60
N VAL A 61 26.20 0.93 -5.91
CA VAL A 61 27.16 1.37 -6.93
C VAL A 61 27.56 2.84 -6.72
N ALA A 62 26.62 3.71 -6.30
CA ALA A 62 26.93 5.11 -5.98
C ALA A 62 27.83 5.25 -4.74
N VAL A 63 27.63 4.42 -3.72
CA VAL A 63 28.47 4.38 -2.51
C VAL A 63 29.87 3.88 -2.84
N GLU A 64 29.99 2.79 -3.61
CA GLU A 64 31.28 2.24 -4.06
C GLU A 64 32.09 3.26 -4.86
N ARG A 65 31.40 4.08 -5.67
CA ARG A 65 32.03 5.17 -6.43
C ARG A 65 32.41 6.39 -5.59
N SER A 66 31.72 6.64 -4.47
CA SER A 66 31.93 7.84 -3.63
C SER A 66 32.80 7.60 -2.40
N GLY A 67 33.17 6.34 -2.09
CA GLY A 67 34.15 5.99 -1.06
C GLY A 67 33.74 6.31 0.39
N GLY A 68 32.46 6.61 0.65
CA GLY A 68 31.97 7.04 1.97
C GLY A 68 31.37 5.91 2.82
N PRO A 69 31.64 5.83 4.14
CA PRO A 69 31.02 4.84 5.01
C PRO A 69 29.53 5.13 5.25
N SER A 70 28.76 4.05 5.28
CA SER A 70 27.30 3.97 5.29
C SER A 70 26.61 4.72 6.43
N THR A 71 25.96 5.84 6.13
CA THR A 71 24.82 6.35 6.93
C THR A 71 23.70 6.80 5.99
N LEU A 72 22.82 5.86 5.64
CA LEU A 72 21.65 6.14 4.80
C LEU A 72 20.60 6.91 5.60
N LYS A 73 20.60 8.25 5.51
CA LYS A 73 19.41 9.05 5.80
C LYS A 73 18.37 8.74 4.73
N ARG A 74 17.33 7.98 5.11
CA ARG A 74 16.15 7.73 4.28
C ARG A 74 15.34 9.02 4.17
N GLU A 75 15.72 9.92 3.28
CA GLU A 75 14.85 11.03 2.88
C GLU A 75 13.82 10.51 1.87
N ARG A 76 12.59 10.39 2.36
CA ARG A 76 11.42 10.06 1.55
C ARG A 76 10.99 11.32 0.79
N SER A 77 11.65 11.60 -0.34
CA SER A 77 11.21 12.66 -1.24
C SER A 77 10.10 12.13 -2.16
N GLN A 78 8.86 12.47 -1.83
CA GLN A 78 7.77 12.51 -2.80
C GLN A 78 8.09 13.63 -3.80
N ALA A 79 8.62 13.26 -4.97
CA ALA A 79 8.70 14.17 -6.11
C ALA A 79 8.10 13.46 -7.33
N LYS A 80 6.90 13.90 -7.74
CA LYS A 80 6.39 13.72 -9.09
C LYS A 80 6.08 15.11 -9.65
N GLY A 81 7.13 15.80 -10.07
CA GLY A 81 7.07 16.78 -11.15
C GLY A 81 7.72 16.13 -12.37
N SER A 82 6.99 16.00 -13.46
CA SER A 82 7.56 15.64 -14.76
C SER A 82 7.83 16.92 -15.55
N PRO A 83 8.96 17.03 -16.26
CA PRO A 83 9.37 18.25 -16.95
C PRO A 83 8.71 18.35 -18.32
N ASN A 84 8.27 19.55 -18.69
CA ASN A 84 8.33 19.97 -20.08
C ASN A 84 8.50 21.48 -20.18
N GLU A 85 9.24 21.88 -21.19
CA GLU A 85 10.00 23.12 -21.33
C GLU A 85 9.19 24.40 -21.56
N LEU A 86 9.93 25.50 -21.35
CA LEU A 86 9.74 26.92 -21.62
C LEU A 86 8.75 27.31 -22.74
N CYS A 87 8.04 28.41 -22.50
CA CYS A 87 8.14 29.63 -23.32
C CYS A 87 7.80 30.87 -22.48
N ASP A 88 8.63 31.90 -22.62
CA ASP A 88 8.56 33.21 -21.98
C ASP A 88 7.30 34.00 -22.33
N THR A 89 6.73 34.75 -21.38
CA THR A 89 6.19 36.09 -21.65
C THR A 89 6.18 36.93 -20.37
N GLU A 90 6.89 38.05 -20.44
CA GLU A 90 7.02 39.13 -19.48
C GLU A 90 5.67 39.76 -19.08
N GLY A 91 5.58 40.25 -17.83
CA GLY A 91 4.86 41.49 -17.51
C GLY A 91 3.55 41.40 -16.72
N GLY A 92 3.56 42.00 -15.52
CA GLY A 92 2.41 42.69 -14.92
C GLY A 92 1.90 42.14 -13.58
N ASP A 93 2.30 42.80 -12.49
CA ASP A 93 1.59 42.75 -11.20
C ASP A 93 0.21 43.41 -11.36
N ASP A 94 -0.88 42.64 -11.16
CA ASP A 94 -2.23 43.19 -10.94
C ASP A 94 -3.02 42.27 -9.99
N PRO A 95 -3.49 42.75 -8.82
CA PRO A 95 -4.17 41.92 -7.84
C PRO A 95 -5.69 41.98 -8.05
N ASP A 96 -6.20 41.23 -9.05
CA ASP A 96 -7.65 41.01 -9.14
C ASP A 96 -7.95 39.63 -9.76
N GLN A 97 -7.83 38.58 -8.94
CA GLN A 97 -8.21 37.21 -9.30
C GLN A 97 -9.73 37.03 -9.21
N HIS A 98 -10.44 37.59 -10.18
CA HIS A 98 -11.77 37.09 -10.51
C HIS A 98 -11.64 35.81 -11.35
N ASP A 99 -12.08 34.68 -10.77
CA ASP A 99 -12.18 33.36 -11.42
C ASP A 99 -12.90 33.49 -12.78
N ARG A 100 -12.13 33.47 -13.87
CA ARG A 100 -12.69 33.54 -15.21
C ARG A 100 -13.42 32.22 -15.53
N PRO A 101 -14.61 32.26 -16.17
CA PRO A 101 -15.37 31.05 -16.44
C PRO A 101 -14.61 30.14 -17.41
N LEU A 102 -14.36 28.90 -16.98
CA LEU A 102 -13.65 27.87 -17.74
C LEU A 102 -14.43 27.46 -19.00
N GLY A 103 -14.18 28.16 -20.09
CA GLY A 103 -14.82 27.97 -21.39
C GLY A 103 -14.07 27.03 -22.33
N THR A 104 -13.72 25.80 -21.95
CA THR A 104 -13.44 24.72 -22.94
C THR A 104 -13.87 23.35 -22.40
N LYS A 105 -14.43 22.50 -23.27
CA LYS A 105 -14.87 21.12 -22.92
C LYS A 105 -13.73 20.28 -22.32
N SER A 106 -12.48 20.55 -22.70
CA SER A 106 -11.28 19.86 -22.20
C SER A 106 -11.04 20.13 -20.71
N ALA A 107 -11.08 21.40 -20.29
CA ALA A 107 -10.86 21.78 -18.90
C ALA A 107 -11.93 21.19 -17.95
N LYS A 108 -13.21 21.20 -18.38
CA LYS A 108 -14.30 20.56 -17.62
C LYS A 108 -14.09 19.04 -17.47
N ARG A 109 -13.58 18.38 -18.52
CA ARG A 109 -13.28 16.94 -18.49
C ARG A 109 -12.10 16.62 -17.58
N ALA A 110 -11.04 17.42 -17.60
CA ALA A 110 -9.90 17.26 -16.70
C ALA A 110 -10.31 17.40 -15.22
N LYS A 111 -11.14 18.40 -14.89
CA LYS A 111 -11.68 18.59 -13.53
C LYS A 111 -12.52 17.41 -13.06
N LEU A 112 -13.38 16.86 -13.93
CA LEU A 112 -14.17 15.65 -13.61
C LEU A 112 -13.30 14.42 -13.36
N VAL A 113 -12.20 14.25 -14.09
CA VAL A 113 -11.25 13.14 -13.89
C VAL A 113 -10.53 13.29 -12.55
N LEU A 114 -10.06 14.49 -12.21
CA LEU A 114 -9.41 14.76 -10.93
C LEU A 114 -10.34 14.49 -9.74
N CYS A 115 -11.58 15.00 -9.78
CA CYS A 115 -12.57 14.72 -8.73
C CYS A 115 -12.85 13.21 -8.59
N ALA A 116 -12.93 12.47 -9.71
CA ALA A 116 -13.14 11.02 -9.66
C ALA A 116 -11.95 10.27 -9.03
N ASP A 117 -10.72 10.72 -9.28
CA ASP A 117 -9.50 10.18 -8.66
C ASP A 117 -9.41 10.51 -7.17
N ASP A 118 -9.83 11.71 -6.76
CA ASP A 118 -9.91 12.12 -5.36
C ASP A 118 -10.97 11.31 -4.59
N ASP A 119 -12.16 11.13 -5.15
CA ASP A 119 -13.20 10.28 -4.55
C ASP A 119 -12.75 8.82 -4.42
N ARG A 120 -12.01 8.32 -5.41
CA ARG A 120 -11.44 6.97 -5.37
C ARG A 120 -10.37 6.86 -4.29
N ARG A 121 -9.53 7.88 -4.12
CA ARG A 121 -8.52 7.94 -3.06
C ARG A 121 -9.17 8.01 -1.68
N ALA A 122 -10.18 8.86 -1.50
CA ALA A 122 -10.93 8.99 -0.25
C ALA A 122 -11.54 7.66 0.19
N ARG A 123 -12.27 6.99 -0.72
CA ARG A 123 -12.82 5.64 -0.47
C ARG A 123 -11.74 4.61 -0.14
N SER A 124 -10.58 4.67 -0.81
CA SER A 124 -9.48 3.76 -0.50
C SER A 124 -8.85 4.02 0.88
N ILE A 125 -8.84 5.26 1.36
CA ILE A 125 -8.35 5.61 2.69
C ILE A 125 -9.34 5.10 3.74
N GLU A 126 -10.62 5.39 3.55
CA GLU A 126 -11.69 4.94 4.45
C GLU A 126 -11.69 3.41 4.63
N VAL A 127 -11.57 2.65 3.54
CA VAL A 127 -11.49 1.17 3.62
C VAL A 127 -10.27 0.71 4.40
N LYS A 128 -9.12 1.38 4.26
CA LYS A 128 -7.90 1.04 5.02
C LYS A 128 -8.06 1.37 6.49
N GLU A 129 -8.65 2.51 6.82
CA GLU A 129 -8.93 2.91 8.20
C GLU A 129 -9.91 1.97 8.88
N ALA A 130 -10.99 1.58 8.18
CA ALA A 130 -11.94 0.58 8.67
C ALA A 130 -11.26 -0.78 8.92
N LEU A 131 -10.38 -1.21 8.02
CA LEU A 131 -9.60 -2.44 8.18
C LEU A 131 -8.68 -2.37 9.41
N VAL A 132 -7.99 -1.24 9.62
CA VAL A 132 -7.12 -1.04 10.78
C VAL A 132 -7.94 -1.05 12.07
N LYS A 133 -9.07 -0.34 12.13
CA LYS A 133 -9.97 -0.34 13.29
C LYS A 133 -10.48 -1.75 13.61
N SER A 134 -10.93 -2.49 12.58
CA SER A 134 -11.36 -3.87 12.73
C SER A 134 -10.24 -4.78 13.26
N GLN A 135 -9.02 -4.62 12.76
CA GLN A 135 -7.86 -5.38 13.19
C GLN A 135 -7.48 -5.08 14.65
N VAL A 136 -7.51 -3.80 15.05
CA VAL A 136 -7.28 -3.37 16.44
C VAL A 136 -8.33 -3.98 17.37
N HIS A 137 -9.61 -3.90 16.98
CA HIS A 137 -10.70 -4.48 17.75
C HIS A 137 -10.55 -6.00 17.90
N ARG A 138 -10.22 -6.72 16.82
CA ARG A 138 -9.96 -8.17 16.85
C ARG A 138 -8.79 -8.51 17.80
N ASN A 139 -7.73 -7.70 17.80
CA ASN A 139 -6.61 -7.91 18.72
C ASN A 139 -7.03 -7.69 20.19
N LYS A 140 -7.86 -6.66 20.47
CA LYS A 140 -8.41 -6.42 21.81
C LYS A 140 -9.21 -7.63 22.31
N LEU A 141 -10.13 -8.15 21.49
CA LEU A 141 -10.92 -9.34 21.83
C LEU A 141 -10.04 -10.58 22.12
N ILE A 142 -8.92 -10.75 21.40
CA ILE A 142 -8.00 -11.86 21.65
C ILE A 142 -7.28 -11.68 22.99
N GLU A 143 -6.87 -10.48 23.35
CA GLU A 143 -6.25 -10.22 24.66
C GLU A 143 -7.26 -10.44 25.79
N GLU A 144 -8.49 -9.93 25.67
CA GLU A 144 -9.56 -10.20 26.63
C GLU A 144 -9.80 -11.71 26.80
N GLN A 145 -9.83 -12.47 25.70
CA GLN A 145 -9.99 -13.92 25.75
C GLN A 145 -8.84 -14.61 26.50
N LYS A 146 -7.59 -14.16 26.34
CA LYS A 146 -6.43 -14.69 27.07
C LYS A 146 -6.53 -14.40 28.56
N LEU A 147 -6.96 -13.19 28.94
CA LEU A 147 -7.15 -12.81 30.34
C LEU A 147 -8.26 -13.64 31.00
N LEU A 148 -9.39 -13.85 30.31
CA LEU A 148 -10.46 -14.73 30.78
C LEU A 148 -10.00 -16.18 30.93
N ALA A 149 -9.20 -16.70 29.99
CA ALA A 149 -8.61 -18.04 30.10
C ALA A 149 -7.71 -18.16 31.33
N LEU A 150 -6.90 -17.14 31.63
CA LEU A 150 -6.04 -17.13 32.81
C LEU A 150 -6.83 -17.18 34.13
N ILE A 151 -8.02 -16.56 34.18
CA ILE A 151 -8.91 -16.59 35.34
C ILE A 151 -9.46 -18.00 35.59
N THR A 152 -9.72 -18.77 34.54
CA THR A 152 -10.24 -20.15 34.66
C THR A 152 -9.16 -21.18 34.96
N MET A 153 -7.87 -20.86 34.75
CA MET A 153 -6.76 -21.77 35.06
C MET A 153 -6.68 -22.10 36.55
N THR A 154 -6.30 -23.33 36.88
CA THR A 154 -6.03 -23.79 38.25
C THR A 154 -4.58 -24.25 38.38
N ALA A 155 -3.92 -23.89 39.47
CA ALA A 155 -2.57 -24.35 39.75
C ALA A 155 -2.56 -25.85 40.11
N PRO A 156 -1.47 -26.57 39.82
CA PRO A 156 -1.32 -27.95 40.27
C PRO A 156 -1.42 -28.05 41.80
N PRO A 157 -2.10 -29.07 42.33
CA PRO A 157 -2.20 -29.26 43.77
C PRO A 157 -0.81 -29.52 44.37
N GLY A 158 -0.50 -28.86 45.49
CA GLY A 158 0.77 -29.00 46.21
C GLY A 158 1.87 -28.01 45.82
N ASP A 159 1.69 -27.21 44.75
CA ASP A 159 2.63 -26.13 44.40
C ASP A 159 2.10 -24.77 44.87
N GLU A 160 2.43 -24.42 46.11
CA GLU A 160 2.00 -23.16 46.73
C GLU A 160 2.58 -21.92 46.03
N VAL A 161 3.76 -22.04 45.43
CA VAL A 161 4.42 -20.92 44.74
C VAL A 161 3.70 -20.65 43.43
N ALA A 162 3.38 -21.69 42.66
CA ALA A 162 2.57 -21.57 41.45
C ALA A 162 1.16 -21.05 41.76
N ALA A 163 0.55 -21.49 42.86
CA ALA A 163 -0.77 -21.01 43.29
C ALA A 163 -0.75 -19.50 43.61
N LYS A 164 0.23 -19.02 44.38
CA LYS A 164 0.39 -17.60 44.71
C LYS A 164 0.68 -16.75 43.46
N ALA A 165 1.55 -17.23 42.58
CA ALA A 165 1.89 -16.54 41.33
C ALA A 165 0.68 -16.45 40.38
N LEU A 166 -0.09 -17.53 40.27
CA LEU A 166 -1.30 -17.57 39.47
C LEU A 166 -2.36 -16.62 40.03
N ASP A 167 -2.57 -16.62 41.35
CA ASP A 167 -3.54 -15.73 42.00
C ASP A 167 -3.20 -14.25 41.81
N LEU A 168 -1.91 -13.88 41.93
CA LEU A 168 -1.45 -12.52 41.62
C LEU A 168 -1.76 -12.12 40.17
N LYS A 169 -1.47 -13.02 39.22
CA LYS A 169 -1.75 -12.80 37.80
C LYS A 169 -3.25 -12.69 37.51
N LYS A 170 -4.10 -13.47 38.18
CA LYS A 170 -5.55 -13.37 38.06
C LYS A 170 -6.07 -12.02 38.53
N ARG A 171 -5.59 -11.52 39.67
CA ARG A 171 -5.96 -10.18 40.18
C ARG A 171 -5.52 -9.06 39.23
N GLN A 172 -4.35 -9.20 38.59
CA GLN A 172 -3.91 -8.25 37.56
C GLN A 172 -4.82 -8.32 36.32
N ALA A 173 -5.14 -9.52 35.85
CA ALA A 173 -6.03 -9.72 34.70
C ALA A 173 -7.43 -9.15 34.93
N LEU A 174 -8.00 -9.33 36.13
CA LEU A 174 -9.29 -8.75 36.50
C LEU A 174 -9.28 -7.21 36.45
N ARG A 175 -8.23 -6.57 36.96
CA ARG A 175 -8.09 -5.10 36.87
C ARG A 175 -8.03 -4.61 35.44
N MET A 176 -7.26 -5.29 34.58
CA MET A 176 -7.18 -4.92 33.17
C MET A 176 -8.54 -5.04 32.45
N LEU A 177 -9.31 -6.10 32.76
CA LEU A 177 -10.65 -6.27 32.20
C LEU A 177 -11.66 -5.24 32.75
N GLU A 178 -11.53 -4.84 34.01
CA GLU A 178 -12.34 -3.76 34.59
C GLU A 178 -12.04 -2.43 33.89
N GLU A 179 -10.77 -2.06 33.74
CA GLU A 179 -10.35 -0.84 33.03
C GLU A 179 -10.88 -0.82 31.58
N ASP A 180 -10.78 -1.94 30.86
CA ASP A 180 -11.28 -2.07 29.49
C ASP A 180 -12.82 -1.95 29.39
N SER A 181 -13.57 -2.33 30.43
CA SER A 181 -15.04 -2.24 30.47
C SER A 181 -15.55 -0.81 30.70
N PHE A 182 -14.72 0.11 31.19
CA PHE A 182 -15.09 1.51 31.39
C PHE A 182 -14.77 2.42 30.18
N GLU A 183 -14.03 1.91 29.19
CA GLU A 183 -13.65 2.64 27.97
C GLU A 183 -14.60 2.43 26.78
N THR A 184 -15.67 1.64 26.93
CA THR A 184 -16.73 1.42 25.92
C THR A 184 -17.91 2.35 26.10
#